data_AF-A0A161XL70-F1
#
_entry.id   AF-A0A161XL70-F1
#
_cell.length_a   1.000
_cell.length_b   1.000
_cell.length_c   1.000
_cell.angle_alpha   90.00
_cell.angle_beta   90.00
_cell.angle_gamma   90.00
#
_symmetry.space_group_name_H-M   'P 1'
#
loop_
_entity.id
_entity.type
_entity.pdbx_description
1 polymer ?
#
loop_
_entity_poly.entity_id
_entity_poly.type
_entity_poly.pdbx_seq_one_letter_code
_entity_poly.pdbx_strand_id
1 'polypeptide(L)'
;MGALVVVLALVTLGNPVAVAQPPAQPQNSVGSGLLQTVAGLPPIQALAEITRQLFGPDGRYIPWARQLPPLPVPHTPQATPCPSGGPECITHVIQEMQRRGREMIDACSDNAPMLLSYLTATRATKNITGSPGEFEDPAFLRNWDLQFADYYFRALDDYYHGRRDAVPGAWRQAFQAADTHSVTVLADAVLGYNAHITRDLPFVIADIGVTAPDGTSRKRDHERASQMLTEYQHQVLTALTGMYEDADPTMRAGANLEPMVYMSFTQVIQAWREYAWRAAEQLLLAPTPADRAAVADQIENLSQTLSQIIVQLFTRNDPPPHQGPCAKPTAELDRELGQA
;
A
#
# COMPACT_ATOMS: atom_id res chain seq x y z
N MET A 1 1.94 10.99 -14.18
CA MET A 1 1.66 9.63 -14.70
C MET A 1 2.89 8.76 -15.03
N GLY A 2 4.14 9.27 -15.05
CA GLY A 2 5.36 8.43 -15.08
C GLY A 2 5.76 7.76 -13.75
N ALA A 3 4.89 7.83 -12.73
CA ALA A 3 5.22 7.55 -11.33
C ALA A 3 5.23 6.08 -10.94
N LEU A 4 4.25 5.32 -11.45
CA LEU A 4 4.10 3.91 -11.13
C LEU A 4 5.35 3.11 -11.46
N VAL A 5 6.06 3.50 -12.52
CA VAL A 5 7.16 2.70 -13.01
C VAL A 5 8.53 3.07 -12.41
N VAL A 6 8.71 4.33 -11.99
CA VAL A 6 9.87 4.71 -11.15
C VAL A 6 9.80 4.02 -9.79
N VAL A 7 8.60 3.88 -9.23
CA VAL A 7 8.35 3.12 -8.00
C VAL A 7 8.77 1.65 -8.16
N LEU A 8 8.43 1.00 -9.28
CA LEU A 8 8.86 -0.38 -9.58
C LEU A 8 10.37 -0.53 -9.78
N ALA A 9 11.01 0.44 -10.44
CA ALA A 9 12.46 0.43 -10.62
C ALA A 9 13.22 0.58 -9.29
N LEU A 10 12.64 1.21 -8.28
CA LEU A 10 13.22 1.31 -6.93
C LEU A 10 13.01 0.03 -6.11
N VAL A 11 11.89 -0.68 -6.29
CA VAL A 11 11.61 -1.94 -5.59
C VAL A 11 12.54 -3.08 -6.07
N THR A 12 12.97 -3.08 -7.33
CA THR A 12 13.93 -4.07 -7.85
C THR A 12 15.40 -3.81 -7.47
N LEU A 13 15.72 -2.63 -6.94
CA LEU A 13 17.08 -2.22 -6.56
C LEU A 13 17.40 -2.42 -5.07
N GLY A 14 16.49 -3.04 -4.31
CA GLY A 14 16.77 -3.53 -2.95
C GLY A 14 17.80 -4.67 -2.99
N ASN A 15 19.07 -4.33 -3.07
CA ASN A 15 20.19 -5.29 -3.07
C ASN A 15 20.20 -6.13 -1.77
N PRO A 16 20.53 -7.44 -1.84
CA PRO A 16 20.88 -8.20 -0.66
C PRO A 16 22.28 -7.77 -0.18
N VAL A 17 22.42 -7.50 1.12
CA VAL A 17 23.73 -7.28 1.75
C VAL A 17 24.50 -8.61 1.77
N ALA A 18 25.56 -8.69 0.97
CA ALA A 18 26.68 -9.60 1.19
C ALA A 18 27.89 -8.78 1.65
N VAL A 19 28.58 -9.29 2.68
CA VAL A 19 29.77 -8.68 3.27
C VAL A 19 30.98 -8.72 2.32
N ALA A 20 31.77 -7.64 2.34
CA ALA A 20 33.17 -7.45 1.94
C ALA A 20 33.52 -6.81 0.56
N GLN A 21 34.16 -5.62 0.70
CA GLN A 21 35.03 -4.84 -0.20
C GLN A 21 34.43 -4.14 -1.45
N PRO A 22 34.85 -2.89 -1.75
CA PRO A 22 34.23 -2.07 -2.79
C PRO A 22 34.86 -2.32 -4.17
N PRO A 23 34.06 -2.30 -5.24
CA PRO A 23 34.57 -1.71 -6.48
C PRO A 23 33.55 -0.89 -7.29
N ALA A 24 34.10 0.15 -7.93
CA ALA A 24 33.70 0.86 -9.15
C ALA A 24 32.24 1.36 -9.30
N GLN A 25 32.12 2.67 -9.55
CA GLN A 25 30.86 3.32 -9.94
C GLN A 25 30.24 2.69 -11.20
N PRO A 26 28.93 2.37 -11.22
CA PRO A 26 28.28 1.85 -12.42
C PRO A 26 27.75 2.99 -13.30
N GLN A 27 28.36 3.21 -14.46
CA GLN A 27 27.88 4.13 -15.49
C GLN A 27 26.75 3.55 -16.38
N ASN A 28 26.29 2.31 -16.16
CA ASN A 28 25.25 1.68 -16.99
C ASN A 28 24.19 1.01 -16.11
N SER A 29 23.43 1.80 -15.35
CA SER A 29 22.21 1.29 -14.72
C SER A 29 21.05 1.31 -15.73
N VAL A 30 20.16 0.33 -15.64
CA VAL A 30 18.90 0.27 -16.41
C VAL A 30 18.13 1.61 -16.32
N GLY A 31 18.22 2.30 -15.18
CA GLY A 31 17.61 3.62 -14.96
C GLY A 31 18.16 4.74 -15.84
N SER A 32 19.43 4.68 -16.28
CA SER A 32 20.04 5.72 -17.14
C SER A 32 19.59 5.61 -18.59
N GLY A 33 19.35 4.39 -19.09
CA GLY A 33 18.80 4.14 -20.43
C GLY A 33 17.30 4.44 -20.52
N LEU A 34 16.56 4.15 -19.44
CA LEU A 34 15.12 4.42 -19.33
C LEU A 34 14.82 5.93 -19.40
N LEU A 35 15.61 6.75 -18.70
CA LEU A 35 15.47 8.21 -18.68
C LEU A 35 15.73 8.86 -20.05
N GLN A 36 16.62 8.30 -20.87
CA GLN A 36 16.95 8.83 -22.19
C GLN A 36 15.88 8.50 -23.25
N THR A 37 15.17 7.37 -23.12
CA THR A 37 14.20 6.92 -24.13
C THR A 37 12.83 7.59 -24.02
N VAL A 38 12.47 8.11 -22.84
CA VAL A 38 11.18 8.80 -22.64
C VAL A 38 11.27 10.31 -22.60
N ALA A 39 12.48 10.86 -22.67
CA ALA A 39 12.70 12.30 -22.70
C ALA A 39 12.04 12.91 -23.95
N GLY A 40 10.99 13.71 -23.74
CA GLY A 40 10.27 14.41 -24.81
C GLY A 40 8.96 13.74 -25.28
N LEU A 41 8.58 12.59 -24.72
CA LEU A 41 7.28 11.98 -24.98
C LEU A 41 6.16 12.60 -24.12
N PRO A 42 4.92 12.72 -24.64
CA PRO A 42 3.73 13.00 -23.82
C PRO A 42 3.60 12.00 -22.65
N PRO A 43 3.07 12.40 -21.47
CA PRO A 43 3.10 11.58 -20.25
C PRO A 43 2.51 10.17 -20.37
N ILE A 44 1.47 9.99 -21.19
CA ILE A 44 0.83 8.69 -21.44
C ILE A 44 1.72 7.80 -22.33
N GLN A 45 2.44 8.38 -23.29
CA GLN A 45 3.32 7.65 -24.21
C GLN A 45 4.65 7.26 -23.54
N ALA A 46 5.21 8.14 -22.72
CA ALA A 46 6.33 7.83 -21.85
C ALA A 46 6.02 6.63 -20.93
N LEU A 47 4.82 6.62 -20.34
CA LEU A 47 4.35 5.55 -19.48
C LEU A 47 4.19 4.21 -20.23
N ALA A 48 3.56 4.22 -21.41
CA ALA A 48 3.40 3.01 -22.23
C ALA A 48 4.77 2.40 -22.60
N GLU A 49 5.75 3.23 -22.95
CA GLU A 49 7.09 2.78 -23.31
C GLU A 49 7.87 2.22 -22.11
N ILE A 50 7.79 2.88 -20.95
CA ILE A 50 8.41 2.43 -19.72
C ILE A 50 7.78 1.12 -19.20
N THR A 51 6.45 1.02 -19.20
CA THR A 51 5.71 -0.21 -18.85
C THR A 51 6.07 -1.34 -19.81
N ARG A 52 6.15 -1.09 -21.12
CA ARG A 52 6.57 -2.06 -22.13
C ARG A 52 7.99 -2.57 -21.89
N GLN A 53 8.90 -1.70 -21.47
CA GLN A 53 10.30 -2.07 -21.19
C GLN A 53 10.43 -2.87 -19.88
N LEU A 54 9.66 -2.58 -18.84
CA LEU A 54 9.71 -3.33 -17.58
C LEU A 54 8.94 -4.65 -17.60
N PHE A 55 7.81 -4.73 -18.31
CA PHE A 55 6.87 -5.85 -18.23
C PHE A 55 6.69 -6.63 -19.54
N GLY A 56 7.36 -6.21 -20.61
CA GLY A 56 7.16 -6.74 -21.95
C GLY A 56 5.81 -6.34 -22.56
N PRO A 57 5.60 -6.62 -23.86
CA PRO A 57 4.40 -6.21 -24.59
C PRO A 57 3.10 -6.90 -24.12
N ASP A 58 3.18 -7.96 -23.32
CA ASP A 58 2.03 -8.76 -22.87
C ASP A 58 1.53 -8.40 -21.44
N GLY A 59 2.26 -7.59 -20.66
CA GLY A 59 1.81 -7.11 -19.34
C GLY A 59 1.38 -8.21 -18.35
N ARG A 60 2.01 -9.40 -18.38
CA ARG A 60 1.55 -10.56 -17.60
C ARG A 60 1.68 -10.34 -16.09
N TYR A 61 0.67 -10.76 -15.33
CA TYR A 61 0.71 -10.86 -13.87
C TYR A 61 1.91 -11.71 -13.41
N ILE A 62 2.66 -11.23 -12.42
CA ILE A 62 3.83 -11.90 -11.89
C ILE A 62 3.45 -12.58 -10.56
N PRO A 63 3.42 -13.93 -10.48
CA PRO A 63 3.14 -14.63 -9.24
C PRO A 63 4.40 -14.66 -8.36
N TRP A 64 4.69 -13.57 -7.65
CA TRP A 64 5.89 -13.39 -6.83
C TRP A 64 6.15 -14.56 -5.88
N ALA A 65 5.10 -15.14 -5.28
CA ALA A 65 5.14 -16.41 -4.53
C ALA A 65 5.93 -17.56 -5.17
N ARG A 66 5.74 -17.76 -6.49
CA ARG A 66 6.37 -18.86 -7.25
C ARG A 66 7.80 -18.54 -7.65
N GLN A 67 8.12 -17.25 -7.73
CA GLN A 67 9.42 -16.79 -8.20
C GLN A 67 10.38 -16.55 -7.05
N LEU A 68 9.86 -16.28 -5.85
CA LEU A 68 10.63 -15.97 -4.66
C LEU A 68 10.09 -16.79 -3.47
N PRO A 69 10.66 -17.95 -3.13
CA PRO A 69 10.24 -18.76 -1.98
C PRO A 69 10.51 -18.05 -0.63
N PRO A 70 9.79 -18.39 0.46
CA PRO A 70 10.03 -17.79 1.77
C PRO A 70 11.42 -18.16 2.32
N LEU A 71 11.99 -17.28 3.14
CA LEU A 71 13.22 -17.58 3.89
C LEU A 71 12.89 -18.49 5.09
N PRO A 72 13.86 -19.31 5.55
CA PRO A 72 13.66 -20.19 6.69
C PRO A 72 13.70 -19.39 8.01
N VAL A 73 12.61 -18.70 8.32
CA VAL A 73 12.46 -17.95 9.57
C VAL A 73 11.86 -18.87 10.65
N PRO A 74 12.47 -18.99 11.84
CA PRO A 74 11.91 -19.79 12.93
C PRO A 74 10.55 -19.24 13.41
N HIS A 75 9.69 -20.12 13.93
CA HIS A 75 8.46 -19.69 14.60
C HIS A 75 8.79 -18.85 15.84
N THR A 76 8.21 -17.66 15.92
CA THR A 76 8.25 -16.79 17.10
C THR A 76 6.84 -16.65 17.67
N PRO A 77 6.57 -17.13 18.90
CA PRO A 77 5.27 -16.94 19.53
C PRO A 77 4.97 -15.45 19.70
N GLN A 78 3.79 -15.01 19.26
CA GLN A 78 3.40 -13.61 19.33
C GLN A 78 2.00 -13.44 19.91
N ALA A 79 1.83 -12.32 20.61
CA ALA A 79 0.55 -11.94 21.17
C ALA A 79 -0.43 -11.62 20.03
N THR A 80 -1.62 -12.20 20.12
CA THR A 80 -2.69 -11.99 19.15
C THR A 80 -3.69 -10.99 19.73
N PRO A 81 -4.01 -9.89 19.01
CA PRO A 81 -5.07 -8.97 19.44
C PRO A 81 -6.45 -9.64 19.53
N CYS A 82 -6.64 -10.72 18.78
CA CYS A 82 -7.84 -11.54 18.76
C CYS A 82 -7.52 -13.01 19.12
N PRO A 83 -7.43 -13.37 20.42
CA PRO A 83 -7.13 -14.74 20.83
C PRO A 83 -8.13 -15.79 20.34
N SER A 84 -9.39 -15.40 20.14
CA SER A 84 -10.42 -16.29 19.56
C SER A 84 -10.18 -16.58 18.08
N GLY A 85 -9.38 -15.75 17.41
CA GLY A 85 -9.21 -15.77 15.96
C GLY A 85 -10.53 -15.68 15.22
N GLY A 86 -11.61 -15.17 15.82
CA GLY A 86 -12.97 -15.22 15.27
C GLY A 86 -13.31 -14.05 14.34
N PRO A 87 -14.37 -14.16 13.52
CA PRO A 87 -14.81 -13.11 12.60
C PRO A 87 -15.33 -11.85 13.31
N GLU A 88 -15.67 -11.93 14.59
CA GLU A 88 -16.11 -10.76 15.36
C GLU A 88 -14.99 -9.72 15.52
N CYS A 89 -13.74 -10.16 15.62
CA CYS A 89 -12.60 -9.28 15.82
C CYS A 89 -12.43 -8.26 14.69
N ILE A 90 -12.63 -8.68 13.44
CA ILE A 90 -12.56 -7.78 12.28
C ILE A 90 -13.83 -6.92 12.14
N THR A 91 -14.97 -7.34 12.71
CA THR A 91 -16.20 -6.52 12.76
C THR A 91 -15.98 -5.21 13.53
N HIS A 92 -15.28 -5.25 14.67
CA HIS A 92 -14.99 -4.04 15.46
C HIS A 92 -14.10 -3.05 14.68
N VAL A 93 -13.11 -3.55 13.94
CA VAL A 93 -12.26 -2.73 13.07
C VAL A 93 -13.08 -2.07 11.97
N ILE A 94 -13.97 -2.82 11.31
CA ILE A 94 -14.87 -2.29 10.28
C ILE A 94 -15.76 -1.18 10.85
N GLN A 95 -16.33 -1.37 12.04
CA GLN A 95 -17.17 -0.35 12.69
C GLN A 95 -16.39 0.93 13.00
N GLU A 96 -15.14 0.80 13.45
CA GLU A 96 -14.28 1.95 13.71
C GLU A 96 -13.90 2.69 12.43
N MET A 97 -13.58 1.97 11.35
CA MET A 97 -13.35 2.55 10.03
C MET A 97 -14.60 3.28 9.51
N GLN A 98 -15.80 2.71 9.71
CA GLN A 98 -17.05 3.35 9.32
C GLN A 98 -17.29 4.64 10.12
N ARG A 99 -17.01 4.64 11.43
CA ARG A 99 -17.12 5.84 12.27
C ARG A 99 -16.19 6.94 11.78
N ARG A 100 -14.90 6.64 11.62
CA ARG A 100 -13.89 7.58 11.10
C ARG A 100 -14.24 8.03 9.67
N GLY A 101 -14.77 7.12 8.85
CA GLY A 101 -15.17 7.39 7.47
C GLY A 101 -16.27 8.44 7.40
N ARG A 102 -17.30 8.33 8.25
CA ARG A 102 -18.34 9.36 8.36
C ARG A 102 -17.77 10.72 8.73
N GLU A 103 -16.90 10.77 9.75
CA GLU A 103 -16.26 12.02 10.20
C GLU A 103 -15.42 12.66 9.09
N MET A 104 -14.65 11.85 8.35
CA MET A 104 -13.84 12.34 7.23
C MET A 104 -14.68 12.83 6.05
N ILE A 105 -15.79 12.16 5.75
CA ILE A 105 -16.70 12.56 4.66
C ILE A 105 -17.43 13.85 5.00
N ASP A 106 -17.94 13.98 6.23
CA ASP A 106 -18.60 15.21 6.71
C ASP A 106 -17.64 16.41 6.71
N ALA A 107 -16.35 16.16 6.94
CA ALA A 107 -15.30 17.18 6.93
C ALA A 107 -14.67 17.41 5.54
N CYS A 108 -15.09 16.70 4.48
CA CYS A 108 -14.45 16.69 3.17
C CYS A 108 -12.92 16.48 3.25
N SER A 109 -12.48 15.53 4.08
CA SER A 109 -11.05 15.25 4.26
C SER A 109 -10.48 14.47 3.09
N ASP A 110 -9.37 14.96 2.53
CA ASP A 110 -8.58 14.31 1.48
C ASP A 110 -7.98 12.96 1.93
N ASN A 111 -8.05 12.61 3.22
CA ASN A 111 -7.70 11.28 3.73
C ASN A 111 -8.82 10.23 3.56
N ALA A 112 -10.06 10.67 3.30
CA ALA A 112 -11.21 9.78 3.15
C ALA A 112 -11.03 8.70 2.06
N PRO A 113 -10.47 9.00 0.85
CA PRO A 113 -10.23 8.00 -0.19
C PRO A 113 -9.39 6.81 0.28
N MET A 114 -8.32 7.06 1.06
CA MET A 114 -7.49 6.00 1.64
C MET A 114 -8.30 5.14 2.61
N LEU A 115 -8.99 5.77 3.58
CA LEU A 115 -9.76 5.05 4.59
C LEU A 115 -10.90 4.22 3.97
N LEU A 116 -11.64 4.78 3.01
CA LEU A 116 -12.74 4.08 2.34
C LEU A 116 -12.24 2.88 1.54
N SER A 117 -11.13 3.04 0.83
CA SER A 117 -10.50 1.94 0.10
C SER A 117 -10.04 0.83 1.02
N TYR A 118 -9.48 1.21 2.18
CA TYR A 118 -9.07 0.26 3.20
C TYR A 118 -10.27 -0.46 3.82
N LEU A 119 -11.35 0.25 4.13
CA LEU A 119 -12.60 -0.33 4.61
C LEU A 119 -13.16 -1.39 3.64
N THR A 120 -13.17 -1.11 2.33
CA THR A 120 -13.58 -2.10 1.32
C THR A 120 -12.69 -3.34 1.37
N ALA A 121 -11.36 -3.17 1.45
CA ALA A 121 -10.42 -4.29 1.56
C ALA A 121 -10.61 -5.10 2.85
N THR A 122 -10.80 -4.46 4.01
CA THR A 122 -11.03 -5.13 5.29
C THR A 122 -12.36 -5.90 5.31
N ARG A 123 -13.41 -5.37 4.67
CA ARG A 123 -14.68 -6.09 4.48
C ARG A 123 -14.49 -7.33 3.60
N ALA A 124 -13.72 -7.21 2.53
CA ALA A 124 -13.35 -8.35 1.69
C ALA A 124 -12.60 -9.42 2.50
N THR A 125 -11.60 -9.03 3.32
CA THR A 125 -10.89 -9.94 4.23
C THR A 125 -11.85 -10.64 5.20
N LYS A 126 -12.79 -9.90 5.81
CA LYS A 126 -13.79 -10.49 6.71
C LYS A 126 -14.60 -11.57 6.00
N ASN A 127 -15.08 -11.28 4.79
CA ASN A 127 -15.91 -12.20 4.03
C ASN A 127 -15.12 -13.46 3.62
N ILE A 128 -13.93 -13.28 3.04
CA ILE A 128 -13.14 -14.41 2.52
C ILE A 128 -12.59 -15.30 3.63
N THR A 129 -12.20 -14.74 4.78
CA THR A 129 -11.68 -15.54 5.90
C THR A 129 -12.79 -16.28 6.65
N GLY A 130 -14.06 -15.96 6.36
CA GLY A 130 -15.23 -16.71 6.79
C GLY A 130 -15.57 -17.90 5.86
N SER A 131 -14.99 -17.95 4.66
CA SER A 131 -15.20 -19.03 3.69
C SER A 131 -14.23 -20.20 3.93
N PRO A 132 -14.71 -21.45 4.02
CA PRO A 132 -13.83 -22.61 4.21
C PRO A 132 -12.83 -22.79 3.04
N GLY A 133 -11.56 -23.03 3.38
CA GLY A 133 -10.53 -23.43 2.40
C GLY A 133 -9.89 -22.31 1.59
N GLU A 134 -10.27 -21.04 1.80
CA GLU A 134 -9.64 -19.90 1.13
C GLU A 134 -8.24 -19.58 1.68
N PHE A 135 -8.01 -19.81 2.97
CA PHE A 135 -6.74 -19.57 3.66
C PHE A 135 -6.33 -20.79 4.49
N GLU A 136 -5.02 -21.04 4.58
CA GLU A 136 -4.45 -22.11 5.42
C GLU A 136 -4.61 -21.77 6.93
N ASP A 137 -4.44 -20.50 7.29
CA ASP A 137 -4.60 -19.93 8.65
C ASP A 137 -5.45 -18.63 8.60
N PRO A 138 -6.79 -18.75 8.55
CA PRO A 138 -7.67 -17.57 8.51
C PRO A 138 -7.61 -16.75 9.81
N ALA A 139 -7.21 -17.34 10.94
CA ALA A 139 -7.04 -16.63 12.21
C ALA A 139 -5.81 -15.73 12.18
N PHE A 140 -4.73 -16.16 11.52
CA PHE A 140 -3.56 -15.33 11.24
C PHE A 140 -3.94 -14.10 10.42
N LEU A 141 -4.69 -14.24 9.33
CA LEU A 141 -5.11 -13.10 8.51
C LEU A 141 -5.98 -12.10 9.27
N ARG A 142 -6.90 -12.57 10.12
CA ARG A 142 -7.69 -11.67 10.94
C ARG A 142 -6.82 -10.89 11.93
N ASN A 143 -5.90 -11.56 12.62
CA ASN A 143 -4.99 -10.89 13.54
C ASN A 143 -4.07 -9.88 12.88
N TRP A 144 -3.59 -10.21 11.69
CA TRP A 144 -2.90 -9.28 10.81
C TRP A 144 -3.75 -8.04 10.60
N ASP A 145 -4.96 -8.16 10.05
CA ASP A 145 -5.82 -7.02 9.73
C ASP A 145 -6.08 -6.11 10.94
N LEU A 146 -6.22 -6.68 12.14
CA LEU A 146 -6.37 -5.93 13.38
C LEU A 146 -5.14 -5.07 13.70
N GLN A 147 -3.94 -5.67 13.67
CA GLN A 147 -2.70 -4.92 13.92
C GLN A 147 -2.47 -3.89 12.82
N PHE A 148 -2.78 -4.23 11.57
CA PHE A 148 -2.59 -3.33 10.45
C PHE A 148 -3.45 -2.07 10.58
N ALA A 149 -4.71 -2.24 10.96
CA ALA A 149 -5.61 -1.12 11.18
C ALA A 149 -5.15 -0.21 12.33
N ASP A 150 -4.66 -0.82 13.41
CA ASP A 150 -4.14 -0.09 14.55
C ASP A 150 -2.87 0.73 14.22
N TYR A 151 -1.97 0.24 13.37
CA TYR A 151 -0.85 1.03 12.85
C TYR A 151 -1.32 2.31 12.13
N TYR A 152 -2.32 2.18 11.26
CA TYR A 152 -2.90 3.33 10.54
C TYR A 152 -3.62 4.30 11.50
N PHE A 153 -4.48 3.79 12.39
CA PHE A 153 -5.24 4.63 13.32
C PHE A 153 -4.32 5.39 14.27
N ARG A 154 -3.25 4.77 14.78
CA ARG A 154 -2.26 5.48 15.61
C ARG A 154 -1.56 6.59 14.83
N ALA A 155 -1.12 6.32 13.60
CA ALA A 155 -0.47 7.34 12.77
C ALA A 155 -1.40 8.53 12.52
N LEU A 156 -2.67 8.26 12.19
CA LEU A 156 -3.69 9.27 11.98
C LEU A 156 -3.99 10.06 13.26
N ASP A 157 -4.20 9.38 14.39
CA ASP A 157 -4.51 10.00 15.67
C ASP A 157 -3.33 10.80 16.21
N ASP A 158 -2.10 10.29 16.11
CA ASP A 158 -0.89 11.01 16.50
C ASP A 158 -0.72 12.27 15.66
N TYR A 159 -0.98 12.18 14.34
CA TYR A 159 -0.93 13.32 13.46
C TYR A 159 -1.95 14.37 13.93
N TYR A 160 -3.24 14.06 13.95
CA TYR A 160 -4.28 15.06 14.22
C TYR A 160 -4.37 15.53 15.68
N HIS A 161 -3.76 14.82 16.64
CA HIS A 161 -3.56 15.32 18.01
C HIS A 161 -2.26 16.13 18.20
N GLY A 162 -1.53 16.43 17.12
CA GLY A 162 -0.32 17.26 17.16
C GLY A 162 0.95 16.54 17.63
N ARG A 163 0.92 15.21 17.83
CA ARG A 163 2.11 14.39 18.16
C ARG A 163 2.90 14.04 16.91
N ARG A 164 3.23 15.05 16.10
CA ARG A 164 3.85 14.87 14.76
C ARG A 164 5.13 14.05 14.80
N ASP A 165 5.94 14.15 15.86
CA ASP A 165 7.20 13.39 16.00
C ASP A 165 6.99 11.87 16.13
N ALA A 166 5.81 11.43 16.60
CA ALA A 166 5.45 10.02 16.71
C ALA A 166 4.92 9.44 15.39
N VAL A 167 4.55 10.29 14.43
CA VAL A 167 3.97 9.86 13.16
C VAL A 167 5.09 9.41 12.20
N PRO A 168 5.02 8.23 11.57
CA PRO A 168 6.03 7.78 10.61
C PRO A 168 6.18 8.75 9.43
N GLY A 169 7.38 8.84 8.86
CA GLY A 169 7.68 9.87 7.87
C GLY A 169 6.83 9.79 6.60
N ALA A 170 6.53 8.58 6.11
CA ALA A 170 5.66 8.39 4.95
C ALA A 170 4.21 8.84 5.23
N TRP A 171 3.69 8.54 6.43
CA TRP A 171 2.39 8.99 6.89
C TRP A 171 2.33 10.50 7.09
N ARG A 172 3.35 11.13 7.67
CA ARG A 172 3.42 12.59 7.79
C ARG A 172 3.31 13.28 6.44
N GLN A 173 3.99 12.78 5.42
CA GLN A 173 3.93 13.33 4.07
C GLN A 173 2.54 13.14 3.44
N ALA A 174 1.93 11.96 3.61
CA ALA A 174 0.57 11.70 3.13
C ALA A 174 -0.44 12.66 3.75
N PHE A 175 -0.44 12.78 5.09
CA PHE A 175 -1.38 13.65 5.79
C PHE A 175 -1.12 15.14 5.55
N GLN A 176 0.15 15.53 5.38
CA GLN A 176 0.49 16.90 4.99
C GLN A 176 -0.01 17.21 3.57
N ALA A 177 0.12 16.27 2.63
CA ALA A 177 -0.39 16.45 1.28
C ALA A 177 -1.91 16.66 1.28
N ALA A 178 -2.62 15.86 2.07
CA ALA A 178 -4.06 15.97 2.30
C ALA A 178 -4.46 17.30 2.97
N ASP A 179 -3.81 17.70 4.07
CA ASP A 179 -4.10 18.97 4.76
C ASP A 179 -3.86 20.21 3.88
N THR A 180 -2.95 20.10 2.90
CA THR A 180 -2.60 21.20 1.99
C THR A 180 -3.29 21.12 0.63
N HIS A 181 -4.12 20.09 0.40
CA HIS A 181 -4.80 19.83 -0.87
C HIS A 181 -3.84 19.88 -2.07
N SER A 182 -2.61 19.39 -1.88
CA SER A 182 -1.50 19.63 -2.81
C SER A 182 -1.41 18.62 -3.95
N VAL A 183 -2.15 17.52 -3.86
CA VAL A 183 -2.18 16.43 -4.84
C VAL A 183 -3.62 16.09 -5.25
N THR A 184 -3.78 15.16 -6.18
CA THR A 184 -5.11 14.68 -6.62
C THR A 184 -5.68 13.65 -5.65
N VAL A 185 -7.00 13.40 -5.68
CA VAL A 185 -7.70 12.38 -4.87
C VAL A 185 -7.03 11.02 -4.98
N LEU A 186 -6.70 10.61 -6.22
CA LEU A 186 -6.02 9.34 -6.46
C LEU A 186 -4.63 9.32 -5.79
N ALA A 187 -3.92 10.45 -5.83
CA ALA A 187 -2.60 10.55 -5.22
C ALA A 187 -2.66 10.53 -3.70
N ASP A 188 -3.66 11.15 -3.06
CA ASP A 188 -3.86 11.02 -1.61
C ASP A 188 -4.09 9.55 -1.21
N ALA A 189 -4.94 8.83 -1.96
CA ALA A 189 -5.12 7.39 -1.74
C ALA A 189 -3.81 6.61 -1.91
N VAL A 190 -3.03 6.89 -2.96
CA VAL A 190 -1.76 6.21 -3.25
C VAL A 190 -0.66 6.53 -2.23
N LEU A 191 -0.60 7.76 -1.71
CA LEU A 191 0.28 8.13 -0.60
C LEU A 191 -0.08 7.32 0.66
N GLY A 192 -1.37 7.18 0.94
CA GLY A 192 -1.88 6.31 1.98
C GLY A 192 -1.49 4.85 1.77
N TYR A 193 -1.65 4.31 0.55
CA TYR A 193 -1.24 2.93 0.24
C TYR A 193 0.26 2.72 0.39
N ASN A 194 1.10 3.68 -0.02
CA ASN A 194 2.54 3.59 0.17
C ASN A 194 2.91 3.55 1.66
N ALA A 195 2.35 4.47 2.46
CA ALA A 195 2.61 4.48 3.90
C ALA A 195 2.10 3.19 4.56
N HIS A 196 0.91 2.73 4.21
CA HIS A 196 0.33 1.53 4.80
C HIS A 196 1.07 0.25 4.35
N ILE A 197 1.30 0.06 3.05
CA ILE A 197 1.89 -1.18 2.54
C ILE A 197 3.42 -1.17 2.70
N THR A 198 4.10 -0.12 2.28
CA THR A 198 5.57 -0.13 2.25
C THR A 198 6.19 0.18 3.60
N ARG A 199 5.50 0.92 4.48
CA ARG A 199 5.98 1.22 5.84
C ARG A 199 5.38 0.32 6.91
N ASP A 200 4.05 0.28 7.05
CA ASP A 200 3.44 -0.41 8.21
C ASP A 200 3.51 -1.93 8.07
N LEU A 201 3.21 -2.45 6.87
CA LEU A 201 3.07 -3.89 6.63
C LEU A 201 4.31 -4.74 6.97
N PRO A 202 5.56 -4.31 6.68
CA PRO A 202 6.75 -5.02 7.16
C PRO A 202 6.76 -5.26 8.67
N PHE A 203 6.43 -4.22 9.45
CA PHE A 203 6.42 -4.31 10.91
C PHE A 203 5.26 -5.16 11.40
N VAL A 204 4.07 -5.00 10.81
CA VAL A 204 2.91 -5.83 11.13
C VAL A 204 3.19 -7.30 10.88
N ILE A 205 3.74 -7.66 9.71
CA ILE A 205 4.10 -9.05 9.38
C ILE A 205 5.16 -9.59 10.34
N ALA A 206 6.16 -8.77 10.70
CA ALA A 206 7.16 -9.15 11.68
C ALA A 206 6.54 -9.37 13.08
N ASP A 207 5.54 -8.57 13.47
CA ASP A 207 4.85 -8.63 14.77
C ASP A 207 3.78 -9.73 14.87
N ILE A 208 3.33 -10.33 13.75
CA ILE A 208 2.43 -11.51 13.69
C ILE A 208 3.14 -12.83 13.36
N GLY A 209 4.33 -12.75 12.78
CA GLY A 209 5.24 -13.86 12.55
C GLY A 209 4.94 -14.58 11.23
N VAL A 210 6.01 -14.87 10.50
CA VAL A 210 5.94 -15.43 9.13
C VAL A 210 5.88 -16.96 9.07
N THR A 211 6.06 -17.64 10.21
CA THR A 211 6.11 -19.10 10.32
C THR A 211 5.14 -19.56 11.40
N ALA A 212 4.27 -20.52 11.06
CA ALA A 212 3.28 -21.12 11.95
C ALA A 212 3.94 -22.07 12.98
N PRO A 213 3.23 -22.47 14.06
CA PRO A 213 3.78 -23.33 15.10
C PRO A 213 4.29 -24.69 14.61
N ASP A 214 3.76 -25.21 13.51
CA ASP A 214 4.19 -26.46 12.88
C ASP A 214 5.39 -26.30 11.93
N GLY A 215 5.95 -25.08 11.83
CA GLY A 215 7.08 -24.75 10.97
C GLY A 215 6.69 -24.42 9.52
N THR A 216 5.41 -24.45 9.17
CA THR A 216 4.96 -24.04 7.84
C THR A 216 5.05 -22.52 7.67
N SER A 217 5.44 -22.08 6.46
CA SER A 217 5.50 -20.65 6.16
C SER A 217 4.12 -20.12 5.84
N ARG A 218 3.76 -18.98 6.44
CA ARG A 218 2.52 -18.25 6.17
C ARG A 218 2.55 -17.42 4.89
N LYS A 219 3.60 -17.57 4.07
CA LYS A 219 3.73 -16.82 2.81
C LYS A 219 2.57 -17.11 1.87
N ARG A 220 2.07 -18.35 1.81
CA ARG A 220 0.95 -18.70 0.92
C ARG A 220 -0.30 -17.88 1.20
N ASP A 221 -0.58 -17.69 2.48
CA ASP A 221 -1.69 -16.88 2.96
C ASP A 221 -1.47 -15.37 2.70
N HIS A 222 -0.24 -14.86 2.86
CA HIS A 222 0.13 -13.50 2.41
C HIS A 222 -0.15 -13.29 0.91
N GLU A 223 0.20 -14.29 0.10
CA GLU A 223 0.04 -14.24 -1.36
C GLU A 223 -1.42 -14.36 -1.77
N ARG A 224 -2.20 -15.20 -1.09
CA ARG A 224 -3.65 -15.27 -1.31
C ARG A 224 -4.32 -13.94 -0.99
N ALA A 225 -3.96 -13.30 0.13
CA ALA A 225 -4.46 -11.97 0.46
C ALA A 225 -4.07 -10.92 -0.59
N SER A 226 -2.85 -11.01 -1.12
CA SER A 226 -2.38 -10.10 -2.18
C SER A 226 -3.13 -10.32 -3.50
N GLN A 227 -3.45 -11.57 -3.86
CA GLN A 227 -4.31 -11.90 -5.01
C GLN A 227 -5.73 -11.38 -4.83
N MET A 228 -6.31 -11.59 -3.65
CA MET A 228 -7.62 -11.06 -3.29
C MET A 228 -7.67 -9.54 -3.50
N LEU A 229 -6.67 -8.78 -3.02
CA LEU A 229 -6.65 -7.33 -3.25
C LEU A 229 -6.66 -6.94 -4.73
N THR A 230 -6.06 -7.74 -5.61
CA THR A 230 -6.14 -7.52 -7.06
C THR A 230 -7.56 -7.70 -7.59
N GLU A 231 -8.29 -8.70 -7.08
CA GLU A 231 -9.68 -8.99 -7.45
C GLU A 231 -10.61 -7.82 -7.03
N TYR A 232 -10.33 -7.15 -5.90
CA TYR A 232 -11.13 -6.03 -5.38
C TYR A 232 -10.68 -4.64 -5.86
N GLN A 233 -9.47 -4.51 -6.41
CA GLN A 233 -8.91 -3.21 -6.83
C GLN A 233 -9.84 -2.47 -7.80
N HIS A 234 -10.46 -3.17 -8.75
CA HIS A 234 -11.42 -2.59 -9.69
C HIS A 234 -12.65 -2.01 -8.97
N GLN A 235 -13.17 -2.73 -7.97
CA GLN A 235 -14.33 -2.29 -7.19
C GLN A 235 -13.99 -1.03 -6.39
N VAL A 236 -12.83 -1.01 -5.73
CA VAL A 236 -12.33 0.17 -4.99
C VAL A 236 -12.20 1.39 -5.90
N LEU A 237 -11.55 1.24 -7.06
CA LEU A 237 -11.37 2.35 -8.00
C LEU A 237 -12.70 2.84 -8.60
N THR A 238 -13.63 1.93 -8.87
CA THR A 238 -14.99 2.27 -9.35
C THR A 238 -15.74 3.08 -8.29
N ALA A 239 -15.74 2.60 -7.03
CA ALA A 239 -16.39 3.27 -5.91
C ALA A 239 -15.81 4.66 -5.67
N LEU A 240 -14.49 4.79 -5.58
CA LEU A 240 -13.83 6.09 -5.43
C LEU A 240 -14.14 7.02 -6.62
N THR A 241 -14.18 6.50 -7.85
CA THR A 241 -14.52 7.33 -9.00
C THR A 241 -15.95 7.85 -8.89
N GLY A 242 -16.93 7.00 -8.58
CA GLY A 242 -18.32 7.44 -8.41
C GLY A 242 -18.50 8.47 -7.29
N MET A 243 -17.65 8.43 -6.25
CA MET A 243 -17.68 9.38 -5.14
C MET A 243 -17.02 10.72 -5.48
N TYR A 244 -15.94 10.73 -6.26
CA TYR A 244 -15.06 11.89 -6.41
C TYR A 244 -14.94 12.45 -7.83
N GLU A 245 -15.53 11.82 -8.85
CA GLU A 245 -15.38 12.24 -10.25
C GLU A 245 -15.82 13.68 -10.57
N ASP A 246 -16.77 14.22 -9.80
CA ASP A 246 -17.26 15.59 -9.93
C ASP A 246 -16.31 16.60 -9.26
N ALA A 247 -15.63 16.18 -8.18
CA ALA A 247 -14.71 17.01 -7.39
C ALA A 247 -13.26 16.97 -7.93
N ASP A 248 -12.85 15.84 -8.50
CA ASP A 248 -11.55 15.64 -9.12
C ASP A 248 -11.70 14.92 -10.46
N PRO A 249 -11.63 15.65 -11.58
CA PRO A 249 -11.72 15.07 -12.93
C PRO A 249 -10.66 14.00 -13.22
N THR A 250 -9.55 13.95 -12.48
CA THR A 250 -8.52 12.91 -12.64
C THR A 250 -9.03 11.52 -12.22
N MET A 251 -10.08 11.46 -11.39
CA MET A 251 -10.73 10.19 -11.04
C MET A 251 -11.46 9.55 -12.23
N ARG A 252 -12.03 10.35 -13.15
CA ARG A 252 -12.62 9.83 -14.40
C ARG A 252 -11.59 9.19 -15.33
N ALA A 253 -10.37 9.73 -15.32
CA ALA A 253 -9.24 9.13 -16.01
C ALA A 253 -8.74 7.86 -15.31
N GLY A 254 -8.93 7.75 -13.98
CA GLY A 254 -8.65 6.57 -13.15
C GLY A 254 -9.57 5.37 -13.42
N ALA A 255 -10.87 5.58 -13.60
CA ALA A 255 -11.80 4.48 -13.96
C ALA A 255 -11.64 4.00 -15.41
N ASN A 256 -11.16 4.88 -16.30
CA ASN A 256 -10.90 4.57 -17.71
C ASN A 256 -9.40 4.39 -17.99
N LEU A 257 -8.62 3.96 -16.99
CA LEU A 257 -7.21 3.67 -17.20
C LEU A 257 -7.07 2.69 -18.35
N GLU A 258 -6.23 3.05 -19.33
CA GLU A 258 -5.77 2.12 -20.35
C GLU A 258 -5.34 0.81 -19.67
N PRO A 259 -5.71 -0.37 -20.20
CA PRO A 259 -5.47 -1.66 -19.54
C PRO A 259 -4.03 -1.84 -19.03
N MET A 260 -3.04 -1.32 -19.76
CA MET A 260 -1.64 -1.35 -19.34
C MET A 260 -1.33 -0.51 -18.09
N VAL A 261 -2.00 0.63 -17.91
CA VAL A 261 -1.79 1.50 -16.74
C VAL A 261 -2.45 0.90 -15.51
N TYR A 262 -3.66 0.36 -15.66
CA TYR A 262 -4.32 -0.40 -14.60
C TYR A 262 -3.46 -1.58 -14.15
N MET A 263 -2.94 -2.38 -15.10
CA MET A 263 -2.03 -3.49 -14.80
C MET A 263 -0.74 -3.00 -14.11
N SER A 264 -0.18 -1.88 -14.54
CA SER A 264 1.01 -1.30 -13.90
C SER A 264 0.74 -0.91 -12.45
N PHE A 265 -0.45 -0.39 -12.14
CA PHE A 265 -0.85 -0.03 -10.77
C PHE A 265 -0.95 -1.26 -9.88
N THR A 266 -1.63 -2.29 -10.39
CA THR A 266 -1.72 -3.59 -9.70
C THR A 266 -0.33 -4.15 -9.42
N GLN A 267 0.58 -4.13 -10.40
CA GLN A 267 1.93 -4.65 -10.22
C GLN A 267 2.75 -3.87 -9.19
N VAL A 268 2.59 -2.55 -9.08
CA VAL A 268 3.22 -1.75 -8.01
C VAL A 268 2.76 -2.23 -6.63
N ILE A 269 1.45 -2.37 -6.43
CA ILE A 269 0.90 -2.81 -5.15
C ILE A 269 1.42 -4.20 -4.79
N GLN A 270 1.43 -5.13 -5.76
CA GLN A 270 1.99 -6.47 -5.55
C GLN A 270 3.48 -6.43 -5.18
N ALA A 271 4.26 -5.60 -5.87
CA ALA A 271 5.68 -5.44 -5.59
C ALA A 271 5.93 -4.86 -4.18
N TRP A 272 5.13 -3.88 -3.74
CA TRP A 272 5.18 -3.36 -2.37
C TRP A 272 4.82 -4.41 -1.32
N ARG A 273 3.85 -5.28 -1.60
CA ARG A 273 3.49 -6.37 -0.68
C ARG A 273 4.57 -7.45 -0.61
N GLU A 274 5.17 -7.86 -1.72
CA GLU A 274 6.32 -8.77 -1.69
C GLU A 274 7.51 -8.13 -0.96
N TYR A 275 7.79 -6.84 -1.20
CA TYR A 275 8.79 -6.10 -0.41
C TYR A 275 8.48 -6.17 1.09
N ALA A 276 7.22 -5.94 1.48
CA ALA A 276 6.83 -5.97 2.88
C ALA A 276 7.10 -7.33 3.54
N TRP A 277 6.78 -8.42 2.83
CA TRP A 277 7.10 -9.78 3.29
C TRP A 277 8.62 -9.96 3.50
N ARG A 278 9.44 -9.52 2.55
CA ARG A 278 10.91 -9.63 2.64
C ARG A 278 11.51 -8.79 3.74
N ALA A 279 11.05 -7.56 3.88
CA ALA A 279 11.49 -6.68 4.94
C ALA A 279 11.12 -7.26 6.32
N ALA A 280 9.95 -7.91 6.46
CA ALA A 280 9.57 -8.61 7.68
C ALA A 280 10.47 -9.82 7.97
N GLU A 281 10.79 -10.64 6.97
CA GLU A 281 11.76 -11.75 7.12
C GLU A 281 13.13 -11.22 7.58
N GLN A 282 13.59 -10.10 7.04
CA GLN A 282 14.85 -9.46 7.44
C GLN A 282 14.79 -8.93 8.88
N LEU A 283 13.67 -8.30 9.29
CA LEU A 283 13.47 -7.86 10.67
C LEU A 283 13.55 -9.03 11.67
N LEU A 284 13.01 -10.20 11.29
CA LEU A 284 12.97 -11.40 12.12
C LEU A 284 14.30 -12.17 12.12
N LEU A 285 15.06 -12.13 11.02
CA LEU A 285 16.37 -12.79 10.89
C LEU A 285 17.55 -11.91 11.34
N ALA A 286 17.30 -10.64 11.65
CA ALA A 286 18.33 -9.71 12.10
C ALA A 286 19.07 -10.25 13.35
N PRO A 287 20.40 -10.50 13.29
CA PRO A 287 21.12 -11.15 14.39
C PRO A 287 21.23 -10.29 15.65
N THR A 288 21.24 -8.96 15.49
CA THR A 288 21.38 -8.01 16.59
C THR A 288 20.30 -6.94 16.56
N PRO A 289 20.03 -6.27 17.69
CA PRO A 289 19.14 -5.10 17.71
C PRO A 289 19.57 -3.99 16.75
N ALA A 290 20.87 -3.82 16.51
CA ALA A 290 21.41 -2.84 15.58
C ALA A 290 21.10 -3.21 14.12
N ASP A 291 21.23 -4.49 13.75
CA ASP A 291 20.85 -4.97 12.42
C ASP A 291 19.35 -4.81 12.18
N ARG A 292 18.54 -5.10 13.20
CA ARG A 292 17.08 -4.92 13.13
C ARG A 292 16.72 -3.44 12.97
N ALA A 293 17.40 -2.55 13.68
CA ALA A 293 17.21 -1.10 13.53
C ALA A 293 17.60 -0.63 12.11
N ALA A 294 18.69 -1.15 11.54
CA ALA A 294 19.09 -0.81 10.18
C ALA A 294 18.04 -1.23 9.12
N VAL A 295 17.40 -2.39 9.30
CA VAL A 295 16.28 -2.82 8.44
C VAL A 295 15.06 -1.89 8.63
N ALA A 296 14.73 -1.53 9.87
CA ALA A 296 13.66 -0.58 10.16
C ALA A 296 13.91 0.78 9.50
N ASP A 297 15.15 1.29 9.57
CA ASP A 297 15.54 2.56 8.93
C ASP A 297 15.41 2.47 7.39
N GLN A 298 15.72 1.33 6.78
CA GLN A 298 15.53 1.11 5.35
C GLN A 298 14.03 1.18 4.96
N ILE A 299 13.15 0.56 5.76
CA ILE A 299 11.70 0.63 5.57
C ILE A 299 11.20 2.07 5.65
N GLU A 300 11.63 2.81 6.68
CA GLU A 300 11.25 4.21 6.86
C GLU A 300 11.78 5.10 5.71
N ASN A 301 13.02 4.90 5.27
CA ASN A 301 13.63 5.69 4.20
C ASN A 301 13.01 5.41 2.83
N LEU A 302 12.76 4.14 2.49
CA LEU A 302 12.16 3.78 1.22
C LEU A 302 10.74 4.36 1.11
N SER A 303 9.90 4.11 2.11
CA SER A 303 8.52 4.61 2.11
C SER A 303 8.46 6.14 2.06
N GLN A 304 9.35 6.85 2.76
CA GLN A 304 9.46 8.31 2.66
C GLN A 304 9.90 8.79 1.28
N THR A 305 10.87 8.11 0.66
CA THR A 305 11.33 8.43 -0.70
C THR A 305 10.22 8.24 -1.72
N LEU A 306 9.46 7.15 -1.61
CA LEU A 306 8.31 6.89 -2.47
C LEU A 306 7.22 7.95 -2.28
N SER A 307 6.94 8.38 -1.05
CA SER A 307 6.01 9.50 -0.79
C SER A 307 6.46 10.78 -1.51
N GLN A 308 7.74 11.16 -1.43
CA GLN A 308 8.27 12.34 -2.12
C GLN A 308 8.10 12.24 -3.64
N ILE A 309 8.37 11.08 -4.22
CA ILE A 309 8.19 10.81 -5.65
C ILE A 309 6.71 10.91 -6.04
N ILE A 310 5.81 10.33 -5.25
CA ILE A 310 4.36 10.40 -5.51
C ILE A 310 3.90 11.86 -5.46
N VAL A 311 4.26 12.62 -4.41
CA VAL A 311 3.92 14.05 -4.30
C VAL A 311 4.39 14.81 -5.53
N GLN A 312 5.67 14.70 -5.90
CA GLN A 312 6.24 15.42 -7.04
C GLN A 312 5.53 15.11 -8.37
N LEU A 313 5.09 13.87 -8.56
CA LEU A 313 4.52 13.41 -9.83
C LEU A 313 3.03 13.64 -9.98
N PHE A 314 2.35 13.90 -8.86
CA PHE A 314 0.90 14.11 -8.81
C PHE A 314 0.50 15.42 -8.12
N THR A 315 1.46 16.34 -7.96
CA THR A 315 1.17 17.70 -7.53
C THR A 315 0.14 18.32 -8.48
N ARG A 316 -0.82 19.02 -7.89
CA ARG A 316 -1.84 19.77 -8.63
C ARG A 316 -1.21 20.89 -9.45
N ASN A 317 -1.72 21.08 -10.67
CA ASN A 317 -1.22 22.12 -11.58
C ASN A 317 -2.17 23.33 -11.69
N ASP A 318 -3.37 23.26 -11.09
CA ASP A 318 -4.28 24.39 -10.99
C ASP A 318 -3.77 25.46 -10.00
N PRO A 319 -4.09 26.75 -10.18
CA PRO A 319 -3.63 27.79 -9.27
C PRO A 319 -4.36 27.72 -7.91
N PRO A 320 -3.66 27.97 -6.78
CA PRO A 320 -4.28 27.98 -5.46
C PRO A 320 -5.22 29.19 -5.26
N PRO A 321 -6.15 29.14 -4.27
CA PRO A 321 -6.32 28.07 -3.29
C PRO A 321 -7.02 26.84 -3.89
N HIS A 322 -6.48 25.66 -3.59
CA HIS A 322 -7.15 24.39 -3.89
C HIS A 322 -8.32 24.19 -2.91
N GLN A 323 -9.42 23.62 -3.40
CA GLN A 323 -10.51 23.16 -2.55
C GLN A 323 -10.36 21.65 -2.38
N GLY A 324 -10.51 21.16 -1.15
CA GLY A 324 -10.57 19.74 -0.84
C GLY A 324 -11.76 19.08 -1.56
N PRO A 325 -11.59 17.90 -2.16
CA PRO A 325 -12.65 17.20 -2.86
C PRO A 325 -13.63 16.60 -1.85
N CYS A 326 -14.86 17.13 -1.82
CA CYS A 326 -15.95 16.51 -1.07
C CYS A 326 -16.50 15.31 -1.84
N ALA A 327 -16.69 14.17 -1.16
CA ALA A 327 -17.37 13.03 -1.74
C ALA A 327 -18.84 13.37 -2.04
N LYS A 328 -19.34 12.88 -3.17
CA LYS A 328 -20.76 12.93 -3.51
C LYS A 328 -21.54 11.97 -2.58
N PRO A 329 -22.60 12.44 -1.91
CA PRO A 329 -23.49 11.56 -1.17
C PRO A 329 -24.16 10.57 -2.12
N THR A 330 -24.02 9.27 -1.85
CA THR A 330 -24.65 8.20 -2.64
C THR A 330 -25.16 7.10 -1.71
N ALA A 331 -26.20 6.38 -2.11
CA ALA A 331 -26.70 5.24 -1.34
C ALA A 331 -25.67 4.11 -1.21
N GLU A 332 -24.69 4.05 -2.12
CA GLU A 332 -23.55 3.13 -2.03
C GLU A 332 -22.58 3.56 -0.92
N LEU A 333 -22.25 4.86 -0.85
CA LEU A 333 -21.46 5.42 0.24
C LEU A 333 -22.14 5.23 1.60
N ASP A 334 -23.45 5.47 1.70
CA ASP A 334 -24.20 5.25 2.95
C ASP A 334 -24.12 3.77 3.39
N ARG A 335 -24.21 2.83 2.43
CA ARG A 335 -24.05 1.39 2.71
C ARG A 335 -22.62 1.02 3.11
N GLU A 336 -21.62 1.61 2.46
CA GLU A 336 -20.22 1.48 2.86
C GLU A 336 -20.01 1.96 4.31
N LEU A 337 -20.60 3.09 4.67
CA LEU A 337 -20.50 3.68 6.00
C LEU A 337 -21.45 3.07 7.05
N GLY A 338 -22.26 2.08 6.66
CA GLY A 338 -23.17 1.37 7.58
C GLY A 338 -24.34 2.23 8.07
N GLN A 339 -24.80 3.16 7.23
CA GLN A 339 -25.91 4.08 7.48
C GLN A 339 -27.23 3.62 6.83
N ALA A 340 -27.27 2.39 6.29
CA ALA A 340 -28.42 1.80 5.59
C ALA A 340 -29.30 0.90 6.46
#